data_AF-A0A833PVU5-F1
#
_entry.id   AF-A0A833PVU5-F1
#
_cell.length_a   1.000
_cell.length_b   1.000
_cell.length_c   1.000
_cell.angle_alpha   90.00
_cell.angle_beta   90.00
_cell.angle_gamma   90.00
#
_symmetry.space_group_name_H-M   'P 1'
#
loop_
_entity.id
_entity.type
_entity.pdbx_description
1 polymer ?
#
loop_
_entity_poly.entity_id
_entity_poly.type
_entity_poly.pdbx_seq_one_letter_code
_entity_poly.pdbx_strand_id
1 'polypeptide(L)'
;MADSPRAPRKRTVRRIAWPLAIVAVFAAATGWLLTPRDPRPPEVLAPPGTSHVTIALSDLYMPFLTPEENADLRNRLPDSVDIVAHYTHTTTSYSLLSCSAGLGCLPGAQWYQHIDDAMRTLPAHVTPRGGPDTQRTISFDLPHRLDGGYSVVSFHLSLSADALTRQPGYHALLARTRQPDTGTSRDVEPHLNYAVRFDDQVAAREPRVVQDCLETILPSGVPSIGIPIVVTITTGSPHVSLTGSARCALSDGAADALRAVNVIPGVNVPATPGHLPPGRIAGAQVGLDLDHQDGATRLSGPIVPTAAMTRWYRRNEEGPDAYLIEFGPYRQLKVRMRFDNAQPVKGMLPIRTERWTFFDDALVGYTADIDYVMNTENGIVIFNTHWDQYFHDGKTVFTQTTSRPCDDAVICGDDIARNPEAQAASTDVRAAGRDALAEIRSWMARPYDALQAEARSYLQFRTALKPVADR
;
A
#
# COMPACT_ATOMS: atom_id res chain seq x y z
N MET A 1 -99.50 -14.35 5.38
CA MET A 1 -99.42 -13.35 4.29
C MET A 1 -97.95 -13.14 3.96
N ALA A 2 -97.63 -13.22 2.68
CA ALA A 2 -96.27 -13.18 2.15
C ALA A 2 -95.66 -11.77 2.20
N ASP A 3 -94.34 -11.69 2.36
CA ASP A 3 -93.47 -10.98 1.40
C ASP A 3 -91.97 -11.30 1.63
N SER A 4 -91.31 -11.59 0.50
CA SER A 4 -89.84 -11.68 0.26
C SER A 4 -89.23 -10.25 0.28
N PRO A 5 -87.88 -9.96 0.25
CA PRO A 5 -86.72 -10.83 0.00
C PRO A 5 -85.48 -10.57 0.91
N ARG A 6 -84.62 -11.59 1.09
CA ARG A 6 -83.23 -11.37 1.57
C ARG A 6 -82.22 -11.73 0.48
N ALA A 7 -81.91 -10.75 -0.36
CA ALA A 7 -80.55 -10.60 -0.87
C ALA A 7 -79.88 -9.48 -0.06
N PRO A 8 -78.89 -9.81 0.79
CA PRO A 8 -77.62 -9.11 0.64
C PRO A 8 -76.41 -10.01 0.96
N ARG A 9 -76.41 -11.31 0.62
CA ARG A 9 -75.23 -12.17 0.87
C ARG A 9 -73.93 -11.68 0.20
N LYS A 10 -74.01 -10.91 -0.90
CA LYS A 10 -72.84 -10.30 -1.56
C LYS A 10 -72.24 -9.08 -0.83
N ARG A 11 -73.00 -8.37 0.02
CA ARG A 11 -72.50 -7.18 0.75
C ARG A 11 -71.70 -7.57 2.00
N THR A 12 -72.05 -8.67 2.65
CA THR A 12 -71.39 -9.10 3.90
C THR A 12 -70.01 -9.71 3.65
N VAL A 13 -69.84 -10.48 2.57
CA VAL A 13 -68.53 -11.06 2.21
C VAL A 13 -67.52 -9.97 1.84
N ARG A 14 -67.95 -8.92 1.13
CA ARG A 14 -67.11 -7.75 0.81
C ARG A 14 -66.75 -6.91 2.04
N ARG A 15 -67.64 -6.83 3.04
CA ARG A 15 -67.42 -6.11 4.30
C ARG A 15 -66.42 -6.78 5.25
N ILE A 16 -66.19 -8.09 5.12
CA ILE A 16 -65.24 -8.86 5.94
C ILE A 16 -63.91 -9.10 5.19
N ALA A 17 -63.96 -9.24 3.87
CA ALA A 17 -62.75 -9.40 3.05
C ALA A 17 -61.86 -8.14 3.05
N TRP A 18 -62.45 -6.95 3.09
CA TRP A 18 -61.70 -5.68 3.11
C TRP A 18 -60.87 -5.48 4.39
N PRO A 19 -61.42 -5.65 5.62
CA PRO A 19 -60.61 -5.56 6.84
C PRO A 19 -59.57 -6.69 6.94
N LEU A 20 -59.87 -7.91 6.47
CA LEU A 20 -58.88 -8.99 6.44
C LEU A 20 -57.73 -8.71 5.45
N ALA A 21 -58.03 -8.15 4.27
CA ALA A 21 -57.01 -7.74 3.30
C ALA A 21 -56.16 -6.59 3.84
N ILE A 22 -56.75 -5.63 4.55
CA ILE A 22 -56.02 -4.56 5.23
C ILE A 22 -55.11 -5.15 6.31
N VAL A 23 -55.62 -6.02 7.17
CA VAL A 23 -54.81 -6.68 8.21
C VAL A 23 -53.67 -7.47 7.59
N ALA A 24 -53.90 -8.17 6.48
CA ALA A 24 -52.85 -8.91 5.77
C ALA A 24 -51.80 -7.97 5.16
N VAL A 25 -52.20 -6.85 4.57
CA VAL A 25 -51.28 -5.84 4.03
C VAL A 25 -50.48 -5.16 5.14
N PHE A 26 -51.10 -4.81 6.26
CA PHE A 26 -50.41 -4.27 7.42
C PHE A 26 -49.47 -5.30 8.05
N ALA A 27 -49.88 -6.58 8.16
CA ALA A 27 -49.02 -7.64 8.65
C ALA A 27 -47.82 -7.88 7.72
N ALA A 28 -48.01 -7.82 6.40
CA ALA A 28 -46.93 -7.95 5.42
C ALA A 28 -45.99 -6.73 5.43
N ALA A 29 -46.52 -5.51 5.52
CA ALA A 29 -45.73 -4.29 5.62
C ALA A 29 -44.95 -4.23 6.94
N THR A 30 -45.58 -4.65 8.05
CA THR A 30 -44.94 -4.74 9.36
C THR A 30 -43.87 -5.83 9.35
N GLY A 31 -44.15 -6.99 8.76
CA GLY A 31 -43.16 -8.05 8.53
C GLY A 31 -41.94 -7.53 7.78
N TRP A 32 -42.16 -6.82 6.67
CA TRP A 32 -41.09 -6.22 5.86
C TRP A 32 -40.28 -5.14 6.61
N LEU A 33 -40.92 -4.33 7.46
CA LEU A 33 -40.26 -3.33 8.31
C LEU A 33 -39.48 -3.95 9.49
N LEU A 34 -39.94 -5.09 10.01
CA LEU A 34 -39.36 -5.79 11.16
C LEU A 34 -38.39 -6.91 10.76
N THR A 35 -38.13 -7.10 9.47
CA THR A 35 -37.08 -8.00 8.98
C THR A 35 -35.90 -7.17 8.48
N PRO A 36 -34.69 -7.41 9.00
CA PRO A 36 -33.50 -6.79 8.44
C PRO A 36 -33.36 -7.25 6.99
N ARG A 37 -32.98 -6.32 6.11
CA ARG A 37 -32.82 -6.62 4.68
C ARG A 37 -31.66 -7.57 4.42
N ASP A 38 -30.69 -7.57 5.32
CA ASP A 38 -29.51 -8.42 5.24
C ASP A 38 -29.62 -9.62 6.20
N PRO A 39 -29.11 -10.80 5.79
CA PRO A 39 -29.05 -11.97 6.66
C PRO A 39 -28.21 -11.67 7.90
N ARG A 40 -28.47 -12.38 9.01
CA ARG A 40 -27.64 -12.29 10.22
C ARG A 40 -26.18 -12.56 9.82
N PRO A 41 -25.24 -11.67 10.15
CA PRO A 41 -23.82 -11.93 9.94
C PRO A 41 -23.44 -13.26 10.59
N PRO A 42 -22.70 -14.14 9.89
CA PRO A 42 -22.24 -15.39 10.48
C PRO A 42 -21.29 -15.10 11.64
N GLU A 43 -21.44 -15.83 12.74
CA GLU A 43 -20.44 -15.85 13.81
C GLU A 43 -19.24 -16.65 13.32
N VAL A 44 -18.16 -15.95 12.98
CA VAL A 44 -16.91 -16.58 12.55
C VAL A 44 -16.13 -16.98 13.80
N LEU A 45 -16.30 -18.22 14.22
CA LEU A 45 -15.50 -18.81 15.28
C LEU A 45 -14.36 -19.62 14.65
N ALA A 46 -13.11 -19.30 14.99
CA ALA A 46 -11.94 -20.12 14.62
C ALA A 46 -12.19 -21.59 15.02
N PRO A 47 -11.62 -22.64 14.41
CA PRO A 47 -11.71 -24.01 14.91
C PRO A 47 -11.06 -24.16 16.30
N PRO A 48 -11.42 -25.20 17.09
CA PRO A 48 -10.69 -25.47 18.33
C PRO A 48 -9.29 -26.03 18.01
N GLY A 49 -8.29 -25.64 18.79
CA GLY A 49 -6.95 -26.17 18.65
C GLY A 49 -5.84 -25.17 18.91
N THR A 50 -4.63 -25.57 18.55
CA THR A 50 -3.41 -24.76 18.65
C THR A 50 -2.55 -25.08 17.44
N SER A 51 -2.00 -24.06 16.80
CA SER A 51 -1.04 -24.21 15.71
C SER A 51 0.36 -23.91 16.21
N HIS A 52 1.29 -24.83 16.01
CA HIS A 52 2.70 -24.51 16.13
C HIS A 52 3.12 -23.65 14.94
N VAL A 53 3.66 -22.46 15.17
CA VAL A 53 4.11 -21.56 14.12
C VAL A 53 5.63 -21.45 14.20
N THR A 54 6.30 -21.54 13.05
CA THR A 54 7.73 -21.28 12.91
C THR A 54 7.95 -20.17 11.90
N ILE A 55 8.74 -19.18 12.27
CA ILE A 55 9.11 -18.01 11.49
C ILE A 55 10.63 -17.96 11.42
N ALA A 56 11.19 -17.84 10.21
CA ALA A 56 12.62 -17.74 10.03
C ALA A 56 12.96 -16.57 9.10
N LEU A 57 13.83 -15.67 9.56
CA LEU A 57 14.26 -14.49 8.79
C LEU A 57 15.40 -14.92 7.86
N SER A 58 15.12 -15.01 6.56
CA SER A 58 16.05 -15.61 5.60
C SER A 58 16.92 -14.59 4.88
N ASP A 59 16.38 -13.41 4.60
CA ASP A 59 17.11 -12.29 3.99
C ASP A 59 16.49 -10.96 4.38
N LEU A 60 17.28 -9.89 4.38
CA LEU A 60 16.87 -8.53 4.75
C LEU A 60 17.76 -7.52 4.04
N TYR A 61 17.19 -6.37 3.66
CA TYR A 61 17.95 -5.28 3.09
C TYR A 61 17.55 -3.94 3.67
N MET A 62 18.50 -3.27 4.30
CA MET A 62 18.44 -1.87 4.68
C MET A 62 19.45 -1.08 3.86
N PRO A 63 19.06 -0.02 3.13
CA PRO A 63 19.96 0.69 2.22
C PRO A 63 21.21 1.26 2.88
N PHE A 64 21.14 1.66 4.16
CA PHE A 64 22.24 2.32 4.86
C PHE A 64 23.24 1.35 5.50
N LEU A 65 23.04 0.04 5.32
CA LEU A 65 23.89 -1.00 5.85
C LEU A 65 24.64 -1.70 4.72
N THR A 66 25.88 -2.07 4.98
CA THR A 66 26.65 -2.97 4.12
C THR A 66 26.01 -4.36 4.05
N PRO A 67 26.35 -5.20 3.06
CA PRO A 67 25.87 -6.58 3.00
C PRO A 67 26.15 -7.37 4.29
N GLU A 68 27.32 -7.18 4.90
CA GLU A 68 27.71 -7.83 6.15
C GLU A 68 26.88 -7.36 7.33
N GLU A 69 26.59 -6.05 7.41
CA GLU A 69 25.72 -5.47 8.45
C GLU A 69 24.26 -5.92 8.29
N ASN A 70 23.76 -6.04 7.05
CA ASN A 70 22.42 -6.59 6.81
C ASN A 70 22.31 -8.05 7.28
N ALA A 71 23.34 -8.87 7.02
CA ALA A 71 23.39 -10.25 7.49
C ALA A 71 23.49 -10.34 9.03
N ASP A 72 24.31 -9.49 9.66
CA ASP A 72 24.41 -9.42 11.13
C ASP A 72 23.09 -8.94 11.76
N LEU A 73 22.46 -7.89 11.19
CA LEU A 73 21.15 -7.40 11.62
C LEU A 73 20.10 -8.52 11.58
N ARG A 74 19.98 -9.23 10.45
CA ARG A 74 19.07 -10.39 10.30
C ARG A 74 19.28 -11.43 11.39
N ASN A 75 20.53 -11.74 11.72
CA ASN A 75 20.88 -12.76 12.72
C ASN A 75 20.64 -12.28 14.18
N ARG A 76 20.65 -10.97 14.42
CA ARG A 76 20.44 -10.36 15.74
C ARG A 76 19.00 -9.94 16.03
N LEU A 77 18.19 -9.68 15.01
CA LEU A 77 16.77 -9.35 15.22
C LEU A 77 16.06 -10.33 16.17
N PRO A 78 16.29 -11.67 16.10
CA PRO A 78 15.70 -12.63 17.05
C PRO A 78 16.40 -12.73 18.42
N ASP A 79 17.25 -11.77 18.81
CA ASP A 79 17.90 -11.77 20.14
C ASP A 79 16.92 -11.50 21.29
N SER A 80 15.90 -10.70 21.00
CA SER A 80 14.76 -10.45 21.86
C SER A 80 13.52 -10.60 21.00
N VAL A 81 12.55 -11.36 21.48
CA VAL A 81 11.30 -11.63 20.76
C VAL A 81 10.14 -11.54 21.75
N ASP A 82 9.18 -10.69 21.44
CA ASP A 82 7.86 -10.68 22.10
C ASP A 82 6.77 -10.98 21.07
N ILE A 83 5.79 -11.78 21.46
CA ILE A 83 4.69 -12.20 20.58
C ILE A 83 3.38 -11.92 21.28
N VAL A 84 2.57 -11.05 20.69
CA VAL A 84 1.24 -10.71 21.20
C VAL A 84 0.19 -11.13 20.19
N ALA A 85 -0.60 -12.13 20.54
CA ALA A 85 -1.75 -12.57 19.74
C ALA A 85 -3.00 -11.77 20.10
N HIS A 86 -3.73 -11.34 19.07
CA HIS A 86 -4.96 -10.60 19.17
C HIS A 86 -6.15 -11.52 18.87
N TYR A 87 -7.14 -11.47 19.76
CA TYR A 87 -8.35 -12.27 19.69
C TYR A 87 -9.58 -11.39 19.74
N THR A 88 -10.57 -11.70 18.92
CA THR A 88 -11.84 -10.98 18.87
C THR A 88 -12.98 -11.90 19.29
N HIS A 89 -13.92 -11.37 20.06
CA HIS A 89 -15.22 -11.99 20.30
C HIS A 89 -16.30 -11.09 19.72
N THR A 90 -17.00 -11.59 18.69
CA THR A 90 -18.04 -10.82 18.00
C THR A 90 -19.41 -11.28 18.48
N THR A 91 -20.15 -10.41 19.15
CA THR A 91 -21.55 -10.65 19.51
C THR A 91 -22.47 -9.93 18.52
N THR A 92 -23.46 -10.65 18.00
CA THR A 92 -24.43 -10.09 17.05
C THR A 92 -25.77 -9.88 17.74
N SER A 93 -26.26 -8.64 17.76
CA SER A 93 -27.54 -8.27 18.34
C SER A 93 -28.50 -7.73 17.27
N TYR A 94 -29.78 -7.97 17.48
CA TYR A 94 -30.84 -7.46 16.63
C TYR A 94 -31.40 -6.16 17.19
N SER A 95 -31.54 -5.14 16.35
CA SER A 95 -32.22 -3.90 16.74
C SER A 95 -33.24 -3.49 15.68
N LEU A 96 -34.39 -3.04 16.15
CA LEU A 96 -35.44 -2.43 15.34
C LEU A 96 -35.18 -0.97 15.01
N LEU A 97 -34.17 -0.38 15.65
CA LEU A 97 -33.86 1.04 15.57
C LEU A 97 -32.42 1.26 15.06
N SER A 98 -32.32 2.11 14.05
CA SER A 98 -31.05 2.64 13.55
C SER A 98 -30.82 4.01 14.17
N CYS A 99 -29.75 4.13 14.97
CA CYS A 99 -29.43 5.35 15.69
C CYS A 99 -28.26 6.07 15.01
N SER A 100 -28.41 7.38 14.82
CA SER A 100 -27.35 8.24 14.29
C SER A 100 -27.03 9.34 15.31
N ALA A 101 -25.74 9.57 15.54
CA ALA A 101 -25.29 10.58 16.49
C ALA A 101 -25.81 11.96 16.05
N GLY A 102 -26.54 12.64 16.95
CA GLY A 102 -27.14 13.95 16.70
C GLY A 102 -28.50 13.95 15.98
N LEU A 103 -28.99 12.82 15.46
CA LEU A 103 -30.26 12.71 14.71
C LEU A 103 -31.32 11.81 15.39
N GLY A 104 -30.95 11.12 16.47
CA GLY A 104 -31.84 10.21 17.19
C GLY A 104 -31.95 8.84 16.51
N CYS A 105 -32.89 8.02 16.98
CA CYS A 105 -33.09 6.67 16.49
C CYS A 105 -34.35 6.59 15.61
N LEU A 106 -34.20 6.06 14.40
CA LEU A 106 -35.29 5.84 13.45
C LEU A 106 -35.60 4.35 13.31
N PRO A 107 -36.86 3.97 13.03
CA PRO A 107 -37.21 2.60 12.68
C PRO A 107 -36.36 2.10 11.50
N GLY A 108 -35.64 1.02 11.73
CA GLY A 108 -34.70 0.42 10.77
C GLY A 108 -34.14 -0.86 11.35
N ALA A 109 -34.78 -1.98 11.03
CA ALA A 109 -34.33 -3.31 11.41
C ALA A 109 -32.93 -3.60 10.86
N GLN A 110 -31.96 -3.79 11.74
CA GLN A 110 -30.59 -4.12 11.37
C GLN A 110 -29.88 -4.96 12.43
N TRP A 111 -28.84 -5.66 11.98
CA TRP A 111 -27.92 -6.37 12.84
C TRP A 111 -26.83 -5.43 13.30
N TYR A 112 -26.58 -5.39 14.60
CA TYR A 112 -25.43 -4.71 15.19
C TYR A 112 -24.43 -5.75 15.66
N GLN A 113 -23.17 -5.59 15.25
CA GLN A 113 -22.06 -6.37 15.77
C GLN A 113 -21.32 -5.55 16.81
N HIS A 114 -21.13 -6.14 17.99
CA HIS A 114 -20.21 -5.64 18.99
C HIS A 114 -18.99 -6.55 19.00
N ILE A 115 -17.80 -5.95 19.00
CA ILE A 115 -16.53 -6.66 18.94
C ILE A 115 -15.79 -6.34 20.23
N ASP A 116 -15.52 -7.38 21.01
CA ASP A 116 -14.65 -7.33 22.18
C ASP A 116 -13.28 -7.87 21.81
N ASP A 117 -12.22 -7.18 22.24
CA ASP A 117 -10.85 -7.52 21.94
C ASP A 117 -10.11 -8.07 23.18
N ALA A 118 -9.26 -9.06 22.96
CA ALA A 118 -8.37 -9.61 23.97
C ALA A 118 -6.95 -9.81 23.39
N MET A 119 -5.94 -9.51 24.20
CA MET A 119 -4.53 -9.71 23.84
C MET A 119 -3.91 -10.76 24.74
N ARG A 120 -3.04 -11.61 24.17
CA ARG A 120 -2.32 -12.63 24.90
C ARG A 120 -0.86 -12.68 24.45
N THR A 121 0.05 -12.51 25.40
CA THR A 121 1.48 -12.77 25.17
C THR A 121 1.74 -14.27 25.05
N LEU A 122 2.52 -14.66 24.04
CA LEU A 122 2.87 -16.04 23.75
C LEU A 122 4.37 -16.27 23.99
N PRO A 123 4.76 -17.34 24.69
CA PRO A 123 6.16 -17.66 24.85
C PRO A 123 6.77 -18.08 23.50
N ALA A 124 7.85 -17.42 23.12
CA ALA A 124 8.64 -17.76 21.94
C ALA A 124 9.87 -18.60 22.32
N HIS A 125 10.19 -19.59 21.49
CA HIS A 125 11.46 -20.28 21.50
C HIS A 125 12.26 -19.88 20.27
N VAL A 126 13.48 -19.38 20.47
CA VAL A 126 14.36 -18.93 19.40
C VAL A 126 15.60 -19.81 19.37
N THR A 127 15.97 -20.28 18.17
CA THR A 127 17.22 -21.01 18.01
C THR A 127 18.43 -20.13 18.34
N PRO A 128 19.48 -20.71 18.96
CA PRO A 128 20.68 -19.96 19.30
C PRO A 128 21.38 -19.44 18.04
N ARG A 129 22.21 -18.41 18.20
CA ARG A 129 23.01 -17.89 17.10
C ARG A 129 23.98 -18.98 16.63
N GLY A 130 24.00 -19.23 15.33
CA GLY A 130 25.00 -20.04 14.67
C GLY A 130 26.06 -19.18 13.97
N GLY A 131 26.71 -19.76 12.96
CA GLY A 131 27.57 -19.01 12.05
C GLY A 131 26.77 -18.02 11.19
N PRO A 132 27.44 -17.16 10.40
CA PRO A 132 26.80 -16.12 9.59
C PRO A 132 25.72 -16.67 8.64
N ASP A 133 25.88 -17.90 8.15
CA ASP A 133 24.94 -18.57 7.25
C ASP A 133 23.83 -19.36 7.96
N THR A 134 23.82 -19.38 9.30
CA THR A 134 22.81 -20.14 10.06
C THR A 134 21.57 -19.29 10.28
N GLN A 135 20.49 -19.65 9.59
CA GLN A 135 19.19 -19.01 9.78
C GLN A 135 18.64 -19.29 11.18
N ARG A 136 18.22 -18.25 11.88
CA ARG A 136 17.53 -18.38 13.16
C ARG A 136 16.03 -18.48 12.94
N THR A 137 15.43 -19.40 13.67
CA THR A 137 14.00 -19.69 13.72
C THR A 137 13.41 -19.21 15.05
N ILE A 138 12.24 -18.61 14.96
CA ILE A 138 11.35 -18.23 16.06
C ILE A 138 10.18 -19.20 16.00
N SER A 139 9.88 -19.86 17.11
CA SER A 139 8.81 -20.86 17.19
C SER A 139 7.91 -20.60 18.39
N PHE A 140 6.60 -20.76 18.23
CA PHE A 140 5.63 -20.53 19.29
C PHE A 140 4.33 -21.30 19.01
N ASP A 141 3.55 -21.52 20.05
CA ASP A 141 2.24 -22.15 19.94
C ASP A 141 1.14 -21.07 19.97
N LEU A 142 0.30 -21.07 18.92
CA LEU A 142 -0.79 -20.12 18.73
C LEU A 142 -2.14 -20.79 19.01
N PRO A 143 -2.77 -20.54 20.17
CA PRO A 143 -4.14 -21.01 20.44
C PRO A 143 -5.12 -20.38 19.45
N HIS A 144 -6.01 -21.19 18.88
CA HIS A 144 -7.03 -20.70 17.93
C HIS A 144 -8.16 -19.94 18.64
N ARG A 145 -8.42 -20.31 19.90
CA ARG A 145 -9.47 -19.73 20.74
C ARG A 145 -8.96 -19.45 22.15
N LEU A 146 -9.63 -18.54 22.84
CA LEU A 146 -9.58 -18.39 24.30
C LEU A 146 -10.95 -18.70 24.91
N ASP A 147 -10.96 -18.91 26.23
CA ASP A 147 -12.21 -19.03 26.98
C ASP A 147 -13.08 -17.78 26.78
N GLY A 148 -14.40 -17.98 26.74
CA GLY A 148 -15.36 -16.88 26.51
C GLY A 148 -15.68 -16.59 25.04
N GLY A 149 -15.27 -17.44 24.09
CA GLY A 149 -15.68 -17.35 22.69
C GLY A 149 -14.79 -16.48 21.80
N TYR A 150 -13.64 -16.06 22.31
CA TYR A 150 -12.65 -15.28 21.56
C TYR A 150 -11.92 -16.16 20.53
N SER A 151 -11.79 -15.66 19.30
CA SER A 151 -11.08 -16.30 18.19
C SER A 151 -9.87 -15.48 17.78
N VAL A 152 -8.74 -16.12 17.49
CA VAL A 152 -7.54 -15.41 17.02
C VAL A 152 -7.80 -14.77 15.66
N VAL A 153 -7.36 -13.53 15.50
CA VAL A 153 -7.47 -12.78 14.23
C VAL A 153 -6.12 -12.31 13.70
N SER A 154 -5.16 -12.08 14.58
CA SER A 154 -3.81 -11.66 14.20
C SER A 154 -2.82 -11.95 15.33
N PHE A 155 -1.53 -11.86 15.01
CA PHE A 155 -0.48 -11.73 16.02
C PHE A 155 0.58 -10.72 15.57
N HIS A 156 1.18 -10.08 16.55
CA HIS A 156 2.27 -9.13 16.42
C HIS A 156 3.55 -9.78 16.94
N LEU A 157 4.63 -9.67 16.18
CA LEU A 157 5.96 -10.16 16.53
C LEU A 157 6.90 -8.97 16.65
N SER A 158 7.30 -8.62 17.87
CA SER A 158 8.33 -7.61 18.12
C SER A 158 9.72 -8.26 18.17
N LEU A 159 10.70 -7.61 17.56
CA LEU A 159 12.09 -8.05 17.43
C LEU A 159 13.02 -7.06 18.13
N SER A 160 14.28 -7.46 18.32
CA SER A 160 15.27 -6.68 19.06
C SER A 160 15.56 -5.32 18.40
N ALA A 161 15.18 -4.22 19.06
CA ALA A 161 15.58 -2.86 18.67
C ALA A 161 17.11 -2.65 18.71
N ASP A 162 17.76 -3.26 19.71
CA ASP A 162 19.22 -3.30 19.89
C ASP A 162 19.98 -3.84 18.67
N ALA A 163 19.35 -4.69 17.86
CA ALA A 163 20.00 -5.28 16.69
C ALA A 163 20.38 -4.22 15.66
N LEU A 164 19.52 -3.21 15.49
CA LEU A 164 19.73 -2.10 14.56
C LEU A 164 20.71 -1.07 15.13
N THR A 165 20.56 -0.72 16.40
CA THR A 165 21.38 0.32 17.04
C THR A 165 22.84 -0.06 17.21
N ARG A 166 23.22 -1.32 17.00
CA ARG A 166 24.61 -1.82 17.02
C ARG A 166 25.33 -1.71 15.68
N GLN A 167 24.61 -1.43 14.58
CA GLN A 167 25.21 -1.43 13.25
C GLN A 167 26.02 -0.14 13.03
N PRO A 168 27.30 -0.22 12.63
CA PRO A 168 28.10 0.97 12.28
C PRO A 168 27.42 1.92 11.27
N GLY A 169 26.75 1.37 10.25
CA GLY A 169 25.99 2.12 9.25
C GLY A 169 24.83 2.91 9.85
N TYR A 170 24.16 2.36 10.87
CA TYR A 170 23.12 3.08 11.62
C TYR A 170 23.72 4.27 12.40
N HIS A 171 24.88 4.09 13.04
CA HIS A 171 25.57 5.20 13.70
C HIS A 171 26.07 6.27 12.70
N ALA A 172 26.55 5.85 11.54
CA ALA A 172 26.96 6.76 10.47
C ALA A 172 25.78 7.57 9.90
N LEU A 173 24.58 6.97 9.89
CA LEU A 173 23.32 7.63 9.52
C LEU A 173 22.91 8.66 10.57
N LEU A 174 22.94 8.29 11.85
CA LEU A 174 22.69 9.18 12.99
C LEU A 174 23.63 10.39 13.01
N ALA A 175 24.93 10.19 12.74
CA ALA A 175 25.89 11.29 12.72
C ALA A 175 25.59 12.36 11.65
N ARG A 176 24.75 12.05 10.66
CA ARG A 176 24.36 12.99 9.59
C ARG A 176 23.10 13.78 9.92
N THR A 177 22.24 13.27 10.82
CA THR A 177 21.04 13.98 11.24
C THR A 177 21.46 15.04 12.26
N ARG A 178 21.22 16.32 11.96
CA ARG A 178 21.73 17.45 12.77
C ARG A 178 21.00 17.61 14.12
N GLN A 179 20.18 16.66 14.53
CA GLN A 179 19.47 16.72 15.80
C GLN A 179 20.33 16.08 16.90
N PRO A 180 20.60 16.81 18.00
CA PRO A 180 21.06 16.16 19.22
C PRO A 180 19.99 15.16 19.64
N ASP A 181 20.42 14.04 20.20
CA ASP A 181 19.63 12.92 20.71
C ASP A 181 18.56 13.42 21.71
N THR A 182 17.46 13.99 21.20
CA THR A 182 16.33 14.44 22.01
C THR A 182 15.61 13.17 22.40
N GLY A 183 15.94 12.68 23.59
CA GLY A 183 15.54 11.37 24.09
C GLY A 183 14.12 10.98 23.73
N THR A 184 13.97 9.70 23.41
CA THR A 184 12.71 8.98 23.27
C THR A 184 11.79 9.49 22.15
N SER A 185 12.23 9.35 20.89
CA SER A 185 11.32 8.63 19.98
C SER A 185 11.13 7.28 20.66
N ARG A 186 9.93 6.97 21.16
CA ARG A 186 9.67 5.64 21.74
C ARG A 186 10.24 4.62 20.77
N ASP A 187 11.21 3.82 21.22
CA ASP A 187 11.79 2.74 20.44
C ASP A 187 10.63 1.82 20.03
N VAL A 188 10.07 2.04 18.85
CA VAL A 188 9.11 1.11 18.28
C VAL A 188 9.99 -0.01 17.75
N GLU A 189 10.01 -1.08 18.54
CA GLU A 189 10.70 -2.31 18.22
C GLU A 189 10.40 -2.71 16.77
N PRO A 190 11.42 -3.12 16.00
CA PRO A 190 11.19 -3.68 14.67
C PRO A 190 10.18 -4.81 14.77
N HIS A 191 9.13 -4.81 13.95
CA HIS A 191 8.06 -5.78 14.12
C HIS A 191 7.47 -6.29 12.81
N LEU A 192 6.82 -7.45 12.91
CA LEU A 192 6.05 -8.09 11.86
C LEU A 192 4.61 -8.34 12.35
N ASN A 193 3.65 -8.12 11.47
CA ASN A 193 2.22 -8.31 11.75
C ASN A 193 1.65 -9.38 10.83
N TYR A 194 0.97 -10.37 11.40
CA TYR A 194 0.31 -11.41 10.63
C TYR A 194 -1.18 -11.50 10.96
N ALA A 195 -2.03 -11.35 9.95
CA ALA A 195 -3.42 -11.73 10.03
C ALA A 195 -3.55 -13.26 9.96
N VAL A 196 -4.43 -13.82 10.77
CA VAL A 196 -4.70 -15.26 10.85
C VAL A 196 -6.02 -15.54 10.16
N ARG A 197 -6.00 -16.50 9.24
CA ARG A 197 -7.20 -17.01 8.58
C ARG A 197 -7.27 -18.52 8.70
N PHE A 198 -8.49 -19.01 8.81
CA PHE A 198 -8.79 -20.42 8.81
C PHE A 198 -9.43 -20.78 7.48
N ASP A 199 -8.72 -21.57 6.67
CA ASP A 199 -9.16 -21.94 5.34
C ASP A 199 -9.81 -23.33 5.36
N ASP A 200 -10.97 -23.44 4.71
CA ASP A 200 -11.70 -24.70 4.55
C ASP A 200 -10.92 -25.71 3.68
N GLN A 201 -10.02 -25.21 2.82
CA GLN A 201 -9.18 -26.04 1.99
C GLN A 201 -7.82 -26.30 2.67
N VAL A 202 -7.37 -27.55 2.61
CA VAL A 202 -6.06 -27.97 3.11
C VAL A 202 -4.99 -27.31 2.24
N ALA A 203 -4.32 -26.28 2.74
CA ALA A 203 -3.11 -25.77 2.11
C ALA A 203 -2.01 -26.83 2.22
N ALA A 204 -1.16 -26.93 1.19
CA ALA A 204 0.02 -27.80 1.26
C ALA A 204 0.86 -27.39 2.48
N ARG A 205 1.35 -28.37 3.26
CA ARG A 205 2.20 -28.15 4.46
C ARG A 205 3.60 -27.62 4.14
N GLU A 206 3.82 -27.14 2.93
CA GLU A 206 5.13 -26.69 2.49
C GLU A 206 5.49 -25.37 3.17
N PRO A 207 6.76 -25.19 3.57
CA PRO A 207 7.23 -23.90 4.08
C PRO A 207 6.90 -22.80 3.07
N ARG A 208 6.16 -21.79 3.52
CA ARG A 208 5.81 -20.66 2.68
C ARG A 208 6.90 -19.61 2.80
N VAL A 209 7.51 -19.26 1.69
CA VAL A 209 8.40 -18.09 1.60
C VAL A 209 7.53 -16.88 1.29
N VAL A 210 7.63 -15.86 2.14
CA VAL A 210 6.84 -14.62 2.04
C VAL A 210 7.80 -13.44 1.97
N GLN A 211 7.51 -12.51 1.05
CA GLN A 211 8.17 -11.21 1.03
C GLN A 211 7.40 -10.25 1.91
N ASP A 212 7.97 -9.89 3.06
CA ASP A 212 7.32 -9.06 4.07
C ASP A 212 7.99 -7.68 4.17
N CYS A 213 7.53 -6.88 5.12
CA CYS A 213 8.10 -5.58 5.46
C CYS A 213 8.35 -5.52 6.96
N LEU A 214 9.62 -5.38 7.36
CA LEU A 214 9.96 -5.11 8.74
C LEU A 214 9.63 -3.65 9.04
N GLU A 215 8.65 -3.43 9.91
CA GLU A 215 8.21 -2.11 10.31
C GLU A 215 9.04 -1.64 11.50
N THR A 216 9.69 -0.48 11.37
CA THR A 216 10.47 0.13 12.46
C THR A 216 10.41 1.65 12.33
N ILE A 217 10.56 2.35 13.45
CA ILE A 217 10.70 3.80 13.44
C ILE A 217 12.19 4.13 13.50
N LEU A 218 12.69 4.72 12.43
CA LEU A 218 14.04 5.27 12.42
C LEU A 218 14.08 6.61 13.17
N PRO A 219 15.26 7.01 13.68
CA PRO A 219 15.44 8.27 14.37
C PRO A 219 14.93 9.46 13.57
N SER A 220 14.55 10.52 14.30
CA SER A 220 14.18 11.79 13.70
C SER A 220 15.27 12.30 12.74
N GLY A 221 14.84 12.73 11.55
CA GLY A 221 15.73 13.17 10.47
C GLY A 221 16.31 12.06 9.59
N VAL A 222 15.97 10.79 9.85
CA VAL A 222 16.29 9.67 8.97
C VAL A 222 15.10 9.38 8.04
N PRO A 223 15.33 9.14 6.73
CA PRO A 223 14.29 8.71 5.80
C PRO A 223 13.49 7.54 6.34
N SER A 224 12.16 7.68 6.40
CA SER A 224 11.30 6.53 6.64
C SER A 224 11.51 5.51 5.52
N ILE A 225 11.81 4.27 5.89
CA ILE A 225 11.97 3.15 4.97
C ILE A 225 11.13 1.97 5.42
N GLY A 226 10.44 1.35 4.47
CA GLY A 226 10.04 -0.04 4.65
C GLY A 226 11.28 -0.90 4.44
N ILE A 227 11.67 -1.70 5.45
CA ILE A 227 12.81 -2.61 5.35
C ILE A 227 12.30 -3.93 4.75
N PRO A 228 12.58 -4.23 3.46
CA PRO A 228 12.15 -5.49 2.87
C PRO A 228 12.86 -6.67 3.54
N ILE A 229 12.09 -7.72 3.79
CA ILE A 229 12.57 -8.94 4.45
C ILE A 229 11.93 -10.17 3.80
N VAL A 230 12.67 -11.28 3.72
CA VAL A 230 12.15 -12.57 3.29
C VAL A 230 12.00 -13.47 4.51
N VAL A 231 10.78 -13.94 4.73
CA VAL A 231 10.41 -14.76 5.87
C VAL A 231 9.98 -16.14 5.38
N THR A 232 10.51 -17.19 6.01
CA THR A 232 9.99 -18.55 5.86
C THR A 232 9.03 -18.83 7.00
N ILE A 233 7.78 -19.16 6.67
CA ILE A 233 6.70 -19.40 7.62
C ILE A 233 6.23 -20.85 7.47
N THR A 234 6.14 -21.56 8.59
CA THR A 234 5.54 -22.91 8.65
C THR A 234 4.47 -22.94 9.73
N THR A 235 3.32 -23.54 9.43
CA THR A 235 2.23 -23.76 10.40
C THR A 235 2.02 -25.26 10.57
N GLY A 236 1.87 -25.70 11.83
CA GLY A 236 1.58 -27.09 12.17
C GLY A 236 0.17 -27.55 11.77
N SER A 237 -0.71 -26.60 11.42
CA SER A 237 -2.07 -26.86 10.93
C SER A 237 -2.20 -26.44 9.47
N PRO A 238 -2.61 -27.35 8.56
CA PRO A 238 -2.77 -27.03 7.13
C PRO A 238 -3.99 -26.15 6.83
N HIS A 239 -4.82 -25.88 7.84
CA HIS A 239 -5.99 -25.01 7.75
C HIS A 239 -5.73 -23.59 8.22
N VAL A 240 -4.51 -23.28 8.67
CA VAL A 240 -4.16 -21.93 9.12
C VAL A 240 -3.28 -21.27 8.07
N SER A 241 -3.80 -20.19 7.51
CA SER A 241 -3.02 -19.28 6.65
C SER A 241 -2.69 -18.00 7.39
N LEU A 242 -1.47 -17.53 7.13
CA LEU A 242 -0.91 -16.31 7.68
C LEU A 242 -0.65 -15.33 6.54
N THR A 243 -1.08 -14.08 6.71
CA THR A 243 -0.89 -13.01 5.73
C THR A 243 -0.19 -11.84 6.41
N GLY A 244 1.00 -11.48 5.91
CA GLY A 244 1.82 -10.39 6.42
C GLY A 244 1.31 -8.99 6.02
N SER A 245 2.05 -7.95 6.45
CA SER A 245 1.77 -6.55 6.15
C SER A 245 2.32 -6.15 4.77
N ALA A 246 1.52 -5.44 3.96
CA ALA A 246 1.87 -5.10 2.57
C ALA A 246 2.66 -3.79 2.41
N ARG A 247 3.26 -3.24 3.47
CA ARG A 247 3.75 -1.85 3.48
C ARG A 247 5.01 -1.58 2.63
N CYS A 248 5.81 -2.59 2.32
CA CYS A 248 7.01 -2.40 1.49
C CYS A 248 6.64 -2.39 0.00
N ALA A 249 7.26 -1.48 -0.77
CA ALA A 249 7.08 -1.39 -2.22
C ALA A 249 7.34 -2.72 -2.92
N LEU A 250 6.45 -3.11 -3.83
CA LEU A 250 6.50 -4.39 -4.56
C LEU A 250 6.34 -5.65 -3.70
N SER A 251 5.73 -5.55 -2.50
CA SER A 251 5.41 -6.73 -1.69
C SER A 251 4.37 -7.60 -2.40
N ASP A 252 4.28 -8.88 -2.03
CA ASP A 252 3.25 -9.77 -2.60
C ASP A 252 1.83 -9.17 -2.39
N GLY A 253 1.59 -8.54 -1.23
CA GLY A 253 0.34 -7.82 -0.96
C GLY A 253 0.15 -6.53 -1.78
N ALA A 254 1.22 -5.80 -2.10
CA ALA A 254 1.16 -4.66 -3.00
C ALA A 254 0.93 -5.10 -4.45
N ALA A 255 1.54 -6.21 -4.89
CA ALA A 255 1.38 -6.77 -6.23
C ALA A 255 -0.07 -7.21 -6.51
N ASP A 256 -0.78 -7.75 -5.50
CA ASP A 256 -2.19 -8.10 -5.62
C ASP A 256 -3.10 -6.86 -5.71
N ALA A 257 -2.78 -5.78 -4.99
CA ALA A 257 -3.46 -4.49 -5.14
C ALA A 257 -3.20 -3.85 -6.52
N LEU A 258 -2.00 -4.06 -7.07
CA LEU A 258 -1.57 -3.55 -8.37
C LEU A 258 -2.24 -4.25 -9.56
N ARG A 259 -2.75 -5.50 -9.42
CA ARG A 259 -3.52 -6.20 -10.47
C ARG A 259 -4.84 -5.52 -10.82
N ALA A 260 -5.35 -4.63 -9.99
CA ALA A 260 -6.55 -3.83 -10.26
C ALA A 260 -6.30 -2.63 -11.19
N VAL A 261 -5.05 -2.42 -11.61
CA VAL A 261 -4.63 -1.34 -12.51
C VAL A 261 -3.90 -1.97 -13.69
N ASN A 262 -3.99 -1.40 -14.90
CA ASN A 262 -3.29 -1.89 -16.09
C ASN A 262 -1.77 -1.83 -15.94
N VAL A 263 -1.22 -2.79 -15.21
CA VAL A 263 0.21 -3.01 -15.07
C VAL A 263 0.63 -3.94 -16.19
N ILE A 264 1.48 -3.48 -17.10
CA ILE A 264 2.33 -4.39 -17.87
C ILE A 264 3.40 -4.84 -16.88
N PRO A 265 3.41 -6.09 -16.39
CA PRO A 265 4.41 -6.49 -15.42
C PRO A 265 5.77 -6.47 -16.11
N GLY A 266 6.63 -5.53 -15.76
CA GLY A 266 8.07 -5.79 -15.81
C GLY A 266 8.33 -7.00 -14.93
N VAL A 267 9.16 -7.94 -15.42
CA VAL A 267 9.48 -9.25 -14.83
C VAL A 267 9.25 -9.30 -13.30
N ASN A 268 8.10 -9.81 -12.86
CA ASN A 268 7.88 -10.12 -11.46
C ASN A 268 8.69 -11.39 -11.17
N VAL A 269 9.91 -11.23 -10.65
CA VAL A 269 10.72 -12.36 -10.22
C VAL A 269 10.12 -12.84 -8.90
N PRO A 270 9.51 -14.03 -8.84
CA PRO A 270 8.96 -14.56 -7.60
C PRO A 270 10.04 -14.65 -6.53
N ALA A 271 9.63 -14.56 -5.26
CA ALA A 271 10.50 -14.73 -4.12
C ALA A 271 11.32 -16.02 -4.29
N THR A 272 12.66 -15.89 -4.26
CA THR A 272 13.53 -17.06 -4.18
C THR A 272 13.79 -17.32 -2.70
N PRO A 273 13.73 -18.58 -2.22
CA PRO A 273 14.03 -18.88 -0.82
C PRO A 273 15.39 -18.30 -0.42
N GLY A 274 15.42 -17.50 0.65
CA GLY A 274 16.65 -16.91 1.17
C GLY A 274 17.21 -15.71 0.41
N HIS A 275 16.50 -15.17 -0.58
CA HIS A 275 16.96 -14.01 -1.35
C HIS A 275 15.86 -13.01 -1.63
N LEU A 276 16.09 -11.75 -1.25
CA LEU A 276 15.28 -10.63 -1.67
C LEU A 276 15.38 -10.44 -3.19
N PRO A 277 14.23 -10.35 -3.89
CA PRO A 277 14.25 -10.02 -5.30
C PRO A 277 14.92 -8.66 -5.54
N PRO A 278 15.76 -8.52 -6.59
CA PRO A 278 16.42 -7.25 -6.91
C PRO A 278 15.46 -6.06 -7.04
N GLY A 279 14.23 -6.31 -7.50
CA GLY A 279 13.18 -5.28 -7.57
C GLY A 279 12.80 -4.71 -6.19
N ARG A 280 12.82 -5.52 -5.13
CA ARG A 280 12.52 -5.08 -3.75
C ARG A 280 13.64 -4.22 -3.18
N ILE A 281 14.88 -4.61 -3.45
CA ILE A 281 16.07 -3.83 -3.06
C ILE A 281 16.01 -2.45 -3.74
N ALA A 282 15.78 -2.44 -5.06
CA ALA A 282 15.64 -1.19 -5.81
C ALA A 282 14.41 -0.38 -5.35
N GLY A 283 13.28 -1.02 -5.07
CA GLY A 283 12.08 -0.36 -4.53
C GLY A 283 12.32 0.29 -3.17
N ALA A 284 13.07 -0.36 -2.27
CA ALA A 284 13.46 0.20 -0.98
C ALA A 284 14.43 1.38 -1.13
N GLN A 285 15.34 1.34 -2.12
CA GLN A 285 16.20 2.47 -2.45
C GLN A 285 15.38 3.63 -3.05
N VAL A 286 14.42 3.36 -3.94
CA VAL A 286 13.63 4.41 -4.60
C VAL A 286 12.61 5.07 -3.66
N GLY A 287 12.00 4.30 -2.77
CA GLY A 287 10.91 4.73 -1.87
C GLY A 287 11.33 5.58 -0.67
N LEU A 288 12.60 5.99 -0.57
CA LEU A 288 13.11 6.89 0.46
C LEU A 288 12.41 8.26 0.38
N ASP A 289 11.59 8.62 1.39
CA ASP A 289 11.05 9.99 1.50
C ASP A 289 12.16 10.94 1.95
N LEU A 290 12.64 11.76 1.02
CA LEU A 290 13.70 12.73 1.24
C LEU A 290 13.23 14.18 1.42
N ASP A 291 11.98 14.49 1.08
CA ASP A 291 11.50 15.87 1.07
C ASP A 291 11.48 16.45 2.49
N HIS A 292 11.26 15.61 3.51
CA HIS A 292 11.15 16.00 4.91
C HIS A 292 12.40 15.71 5.75
N GLN A 293 13.53 15.37 5.12
CA GLN A 293 14.72 14.90 5.83
C GLN A 293 15.63 16.00 6.34
N ASP A 294 15.88 15.99 7.65
CA ASP A 294 16.80 16.91 8.29
C ASP A 294 18.25 16.63 7.87
N GLY A 295 19.00 17.69 7.55
CA GLY A 295 20.38 17.57 7.09
C GLY A 295 20.54 17.20 5.61
N ALA A 296 19.45 16.93 4.88
CA ALA A 296 19.49 16.78 3.43
C ALA A 296 19.82 18.13 2.75
N THR A 297 20.69 18.10 1.75
CA THR A 297 20.93 19.27 0.90
C THR A 297 19.83 19.36 -0.14
N ARG A 298 19.04 20.44 -0.11
CA ARG A 298 17.95 20.68 -1.06
C ARG A 298 18.28 21.88 -1.93
N LEU A 299 18.30 21.67 -3.24
CA LEU A 299 18.58 22.71 -4.23
C LEU A 299 17.42 22.79 -5.22
N SER A 300 17.04 23.99 -5.63
CA SER A 300 16.00 24.20 -6.65
C SER A 300 16.27 25.42 -7.52
N GLY A 301 15.63 25.43 -8.68
CA GLY A 301 15.65 26.58 -9.58
C GLY A 301 15.40 26.21 -11.04
N PRO A 302 15.25 27.23 -11.90
CA PRO A 302 15.05 27.04 -13.32
C PRO A 302 16.32 26.50 -13.97
N ILE A 303 16.15 25.66 -15.00
CA ILE A 303 17.22 25.20 -15.88
C ILE A 303 16.98 25.80 -17.26
N VAL A 304 18.06 26.19 -17.94
CA VAL A 304 18.02 26.54 -19.36
C VAL A 304 18.42 25.30 -20.17
N PRO A 305 17.49 24.60 -20.83
CA PRO A 305 17.83 23.41 -21.60
C PRO A 305 18.74 23.78 -22.78
N THR A 306 19.80 23.00 -22.98
CA THR A 306 20.64 23.10 -24.17
C THR A 306 20.13 22.17 -25.27
N ALA A 307 20.58 22.36 -26.52
CA ALA A 307 20.22 21.46 -27.62
C ALA A 307 20.66 19.99 -27.38
N ALA A 308 21.63 19.74 -26.51
CA ALA A 308 22.04 18.40 -26.09
C ALA A 308 21.01 17.72 -25.18
N MET A 309 20.19 18.50 -24.47
CA MET A 309 19.11 18.01 -23.61
C MET A 309 17.82 17.79 -24.40
N THR A 310 17.87 16.89 -25.39
CA THR A 310 16.78 16.65 -26.36
C THR A 310 15.43 16.39 -25.71
N ARG A 311 15.42 15.77 -24.53
CA ARG A 311 14.22 15.50 -23.74
C ARG A 311 13.48 16.76 -23.29
N TRP A 312 14.18 17.85 -23.02
CA TRP A 312 13.64 19.08 -22.42
C TRP A 312 13.74 20.31 -23.33
N TYR A 313 14.58 20.24 -24.35
CA TYR A 313 14.88 21.35 -25.24
C TYR A 313 13.67 21.76 -26.08
N ARG A 314 13.34 23.06 -26.06
CA ARG A 314 12.22 23.68 -26.81
C ARG A 314 10.85 23.06 -26.53
N ARG A 315 10.65 22.48 -25.34
CA ARG A 315 9.33 21.99 -24.93
C ARG A 315 8.36 23.10 -24.51
N ASN A 316 8.87 24.25 -24.07
CA ASN A 316 8.12 25.48 -23.84
C ASN A 316 9.10 26.69 -23.87
N GLU A 317 8.58 27.90 -23.64
CA GLU A 317 9.39 29.13 -23.56
C GLU A 317 10.05 29.33 -22.20
N GLU A 318 9.42 28.86 -21.11
CA GLU A 318 9.88 29.10 -19.72
C GLU A 318 11.04 28.18 -19.30
N GLY A 319 11.16 27.01 -19.93
CA GLY A 319 12.05 25.93 -19.51
C GLY A 319 11.52 25.15 -18.29
N PRO A 320 12.20 24.06 -17.91
CA PRO A 320 11.87 23.30 -16.71
C PRO A 320 12.49 23.91 -15.46
N ASP A 321 11.85 23.65 -14.32
CA ASP A 321 12.49 23.76 -13.01
C ASP A 321 13.11 22.40 -12.64
N ALA A 322 14.23 22.42 -11.93
CA ALA A 322 14.72 21.26 -11.22
C ALA A 322 14.74 21.45 -9.72
N TYR A 323 14.70 20.31 -9.07
CA TYR A 323 14.80 20.14 -7.64
C TYR A 323 15.69 18.94 -7.37
N LEU A 324 16.79 19.15 -6.66
CA LEU A 324 17.79 18.13 -6.34
C LEU A 324 17.84 17.99 -4.82
N ILE A 325 17.70 16.76 -4.34
CA ILE A 325 17.95 16.40 -2.95
C ILE A 325 19.15 15.47 -2.87
N GLU A 326 20.05 15.75 -1.93
CA GLU A 326 21.23 14.93 -1.64
C GLU A 326 21.28 14.58 -0.14
N PHE A 327 21.38 13.29 0.17
CA PHE A 327 21.51 12.80 1.54
C PHE A 327 22.39 11.53 1.58
N GLY A 328 23.64 11.68 2.01
CA GLY A 328 24.62 10.60 2.02
C GLY A 328 24.82 9.95 0.65
N PRO A 329 24.65 8.63 0.51
CA PRO A 329 24.80 7.93 -0.78
C PRO A 329 23.64 8.21 -1.75
N TYR A 330 22.57 8.85 -1.28
CA TYR A 330 21.37 9.05 -2.06
C TYR A 330 21.34 10.41 -2.73
N ARG A 331 20.90 10.44 -4.00
CA ARG A 331 20.52 11.67 -4.70
C ARG A 331 19.21 11.46 -5.46
N GLN A 332 18.33 12.44 -5.43
CA GLN A 332 17.13 12.45 -6.26
C GLN A 332 17.03 13.77 -7.01
N LEU A 333 16.99 13.68 -8.34
CA LEU A 333 16.76 14.81 -9.21
C LEU A 333 15.34 14.74 -9.76
N LYS A 334 14.54 15.75 -9.47
CA LYS A 334 13.24 15.99 -10.06
C LYS A 334 13.36 17.12 -11.07
N VAL A 335 12.91 16.90 -12.30
CA VAL A 335 12.79 17.91 -13.35
C VAL A 335 11.32 18.06 -13.69
N ARG A 336 10.79 19.28 -13.59
CA ARG A 336 9.38 19.58 -13.84
C ARG A 336 9.25 20.64 -14.91
N MET A 337 8.50 20.30 -15.94
CA MET A 337 8.05 21.22 -16.99
C MET A 337 6.58 21.55 -16.76
N ARG A 338 6.26 22.82 -16.58
CA ARG A 338 4.87 23.30 -16.64
C ARG A 338 4.55 23.67 -18.09
N PHE A 339 3.36 23.32 -18.55
CA PHE A 339 2.90 23.66 -19.89
C PHE A 339 3.78 23.07 -21.01
N ASP A 340 3.99 21.75 -21.01
CA ASP A 340 4.74 21.04 -22.04
C ASP A 340 3.99 21.03 -23.39
N ASN A 341 4.61 21.57 -24.44
CA ASN A 341 4.00 21.70 -25.78
C ASN A 341 3.99 20.39 -26.59
N ALA A 342 4.53 19.29 -26.09
CA ALA A 342 4.67 18.07 -26.89
C ALA A 342 3.34 17.34 -27.16
N GLN A 343 2.38 17.40 -26.23
CA GLN A 343 1.12 16.64 -26.32
C GLN A 343 -0.09 17.46 -25.82
N PRO A 344 -0.39 18.63 -26.42
CA PRO A 344 -1.52 19.46 -26.02
C PRO A 344 -2.87 18.78 -26.32
N VAL A 345 -3.85 18.95 -25.43
CA VAL A 345 -5.21 18.42 -25.62
C VAL A 345 -6.23 19.55 -25.43
N LYS A 346 -6.93 19.95 -26.50
CA LYS A 346 -8.00 20.97 -26.44
C LYS A 346 -7.58 22.25 -25.68
N GLY A 347 -6.35 22.70 -25.87
CA GLY A 347 -5.80 23.88 -25.18
C GLY A 347 -5.23 23.62 -23.78
N MET A 348 -5.36 22.40 -23.24
CA MET A 348 -4.66 21.97 -22.04
C MET A 348 -3.22 21.59 -22.39
N LEU A 349 -2.26 22.19 -21.69
CA LEU A 349 -0.85 21.83 -21.78
C LEU A 349 -0.48 20.97 -20.56
N PRO A 350 0.06 19.76 -20.75
CA PRO A 350 0.39 18.87 -19.65
C PRO A 350 1.51 19.43 -18.78
N ILE A 351 1.54 18.96 -17.54
CA ILE A 351 2.67 19.12 -16.63
C ILE A 351 3.45 17.81 -16.68
N ARG A 352 4.71 17.89 -17.12
CA ARG A 352 5.62 16.74 -17.13
C ARG A 352 6.54 16.83 -15.93
N THR A 353 6.58 15.77 -15.14
CA THR A 353 7.52 15.63 -14.02
C THR A 353 8.31 14.35 -14.22
N GLU A 354 9.62 14.43 -14.26
CA GLU A 354 10.49 13.26 -14.22
C GLU A 354 11.36 13.27 -12.99
N ARG A 355 11.60 12.09 -12.43
CA ARG A 355 12.43 11.88 -11.25
C ARG A 355 13.46 10.81 -11.55
N TRP A 356 14.71 11.12 -11.26
CA TRP A 356 15.86 10.24 -11.37
C TRP A 356 16.42 10.00 -9.98
N THR A 357 16.48 8.75 -9.57
CA THR A 357 16.91 8.35 -8.23
C THR A 357 18.22 7.59 -8.32
N PHE A 358 19.20 8.03 -7.52
CA PHE A 358 20.53 7.47 -7.45
C PHE A 358 20.84 6.98 -6.04
N PHE A 359 21.54 5.85 -5.98
CA PHE A 359 22.13 5.30 -4.78
C PHE A 359 23.59 4.91 -5.09
N ASP A 360 24.54 5.43 -4.32
CA ASP A 360 25.99 5.26 -4.58
C ASP A 360 26.39 5.54 -6.04
N ASP A 361 25.89 6.65 -6.58
CA ASP A 361 26.08 7.09 -7.97
C ASP A 361 25.52 6.15 -9.07
N ALA A 362 24.89 5.03 -8.69
CA ALA A 362 24.16 4.14 -9.59
C ALA A 362 22.73 4.66 -9.78
N LEU A 363 22.23 4.63 -11.02
CA LEU A 363 20.81 4.89 -11.29
C LEU A 363 20.02 3.68 -10.80
N VAL A 364 19.11 3.89 -9.83
CA VAL A 364 18.29 2.83 -9.22
C VAL A 364 16.80 3.00 -9.49
N GLY A 365 16.37 4.20 -9.88
CA GLY A 365 14.97 4.45 -10.23
C GLY A 365 14.76 5.60 -11.20
N TYR A 366 13.71 5.47 -12.00
CA TYR A 366 13.16 6.49 -12.86
C TYR A 366 11.64 6.50 -12.70
N THR A 367 11.08 7.68 -12.47
CA THR A 367 9.64 7.93 -12.46
C THR A 367 9.30 9.05 -13.42
N ALA A 368 8.18 8.96 -14.12
CA ALA A 368 7.63 10.05 -14.91
C ALA A 368 6.11 10.17 -14.75
N ASP A 369 5.65 11.39 -14.53
CA ASP A 369 4.24 11.77 -14.43
C ASP A 369 3.91 12.80 -15.50
N ILE A 370 2.81 12.59 -16.21
CA ILE A 370 2.22 13.52 -17.17
C ILE A 370 0.79 13.83 -16.69
N ASP A 371 0.61 15.05 -16.18
CA ASP A 371 -0.67 15.49 -15.63
C ASP A 371 -1.36 16.49 -16.55
N TYR A 372 -2.60 16.19 -16.95
CA TYR A 372 -3.50 17.17 -17.54
C TYR A 372 -4.46 17.66 -16.47
N VAL A 373 -4.34 18.95 -16.14
CA VAL A 373 -5.18 19.60 -15.12
C VAL A 373 -6.31 20.34 -15.84
N MET A 374 -7.54 19.97 -15.55
CA MET A 374 -8.75 20.61 -16.07
C MET A 374 -9.50 21.28 -14.93
N ASN A 375 -9.79 22.58 -15.10
CA ASN A 375 -10.73 23.29 -14.25
C ASN A 375 -12.12 23.14 -14.85
N THR A 376 -13.05 22.58 -14.10
CA THR A 376 -14.45 22.36 -14.50
C THR A 376 -15.40 23.08 -13.55
N GLU A 377 -16.69 23.15 -13.88
CA GLU A 377 -17.70 23.69 -12.95
C GLU A 377 -17.75 22.94 -11.60
N ASN A 378 -17.48 21.63 -11.61
CA ASN A 378 -17.54 20.76 -10.42
C ASN A 378 -16.19 20.63 -9.69
N GLY A 379 -15.18 21.42 -10.07
CA GLY A 379 -13.85 21.44 -9.44
C GLY A 379 -12.72 21.06 -10.39
N ILE A 380 -11.57 20.72 -9.81
CA ILE A 380 -10.36 20.38 -10.57
C ILE A 380 -10.34 18.87 -10.82
N VAL A 381 -10.18 18.48 -12.08
CA VAL A 381 -9.99 17.09 -12.50
C VAL A 381 -8.56 16.93 -13.01
N ILE A 382 -7.87 15.87 -12.58
CA ILE A 382 -6.50 15.58 -12.98
C ILE A 382 -6.47 14.23 -13.69
N PHE A 383 -6.09 14.26 -14.97
CA PHE A 383 -5.75 13.06 -15.72
C PHE A 383 -4.25 12.82 -15.58
N ASN A 384 -3.87 11.66 -15.07
CA ASN A 384 -2.47 11.32 -14.82
C ASN A 384 -2.07 10.10 -15.66
N THR A 385 -0.94 10.24 -16.33
CA THR A 385 -0.21 9.14 -16.96
C THR A 385 1.13 8.99 -16.26
N HIS A 386 1.43 7.79 -15.81
CA HIS A 386 2.54 7.52 -14.92
C HIS A 386 3.41 6.35 -15.41
N TRP A 387 4.72 6.47 -15.21
CA TRP A 387 5.73 5.46 -15.50
C TRP A 387 6.67 5.32 -14.30
N ASP A 388 6.89 4.10 -13.86
CA ASP A 388 7.90 3.73 -12.88
C ASP A 388 8.81 2.65 -13.47
N GLN A 389 10.12 2.79 -13.27
CA GLN A 389 11.10 1.79 -13.65
C GLN A 389 12.28 1.78 -12.69
N TYR A 390 12.57 0.61 -12.13
CA TYR A 390 13.66 0.43 -11.17
C TYR A 390 14.78 -0.42 -11.75
N PHE A 391 15.99 -0.17 -11.28
CA PHE A 391 17.21 -0.79 -11.76
C PHE A 391 18.02 -1.38 -10.61
N HIS A 392 18.63 -2.53 -10.86
CA HIS A 392 19.58 -3.17 -9.96
C HIS A 392 20.63 -3.90 -10.80
N ASP A 393 21.91 -3.83 -10.41
CA ASP A 393 23.05 -4.40 -11.15
C ASP A 393 23.06 -4.09 -12.65
N GLY A 394 22.69 -2.85 -13.00
CA GLY A 394 22.65 -2.38 -14.39
C GLY A 394 21.55 -3.01 -15.24
N LYS A 395 20.52 -3.61 -14.64
CA LYS A 395 19.37 -4.21 -15.33
C LYS A 395 18.06 -3.62 -14.83
N THR A 396 17.08 -3.53 -15.72
CA THR A 396 15.69 -3.24 -15.34
C THR A 396 15.14 -4.43 -14.54
N VAL A 397 14.70 -4.17 -13.31
CA VAL A 397 14.16 -5.20 -12.40
C VAL A 397 12.69 -4.99 -12.06
N PHE A 398 12.15 -3.82 -12.40
CA PHE A 398 10.74 -3.50 -12.27
C PHE A 398 10.34 -2.47 -13.32
N THR A 399 9.12 -2.57 -13.83
CA THR A 399 8.51 -1.53 -14.64
C THR A 399 7.01 -1.55 -14.41
N GLN A 400 6.43 -0.38 -14.21
CA GLN A 400 5.00 -0.16 -14.11
C GLN A 400 4.62 1.06 -14.93
N THR A 401 3.49 0.95 -15.63
CA THR A 401 2.88 2.07 -16.34
C THR A 401 1.43 2.14 -15.94
N THR A 402 0.90 3.32 -15.70
CA THR A 402 -0.55 3.51 -15.57
C THR A 402 -0.97 4.69 -16.43
N SER A 403 -2.16 4.58 -17.04
CA SER A 403 -2.80 5.70 -17.71
C SER A 403 -4.20 5.85 -17.17
N ARG A 404 -4.47 6.93 -16.43
CA ARG A 404 -5.83 7.43 -16.17
C ARG A 404 -6.14 8.44 -17.29
N PRO A 405 -7.15 8.18 -18.15
CA PRO A 405 -8.52 7.92 -17.69
C PRO A 405 -9.18 6.64 -18.21
N CYS A 406 -10.16 6.17 -17.45
CA CYS A 406 -11.20 5.17 -17.75
C CYS A 406 -10.78 4.15 -18.82
N ASP A 407 -10.25 3.00 -18.40
CA ASP A 407 -10.14 1.89 -19.35
C ASP A 407 -11.50 1.19 -19.46
N ASP A 408 -11.78 0.49 -20.56
CA ASP A 408 -13.08 -0.19 -20.76
C ASP A 408 -13.39 -1.25 -19.68
N ALA A 409 -12.42 -1.58 -18.83
CA ALA A 409 -12.53 -2.48 -17.68
C ALA A 409 -12.54 -1.77 -16.29
N VAL A 410 -12.39 -0.44 -16.21
CA VAL A 410 -12.24 0.30 -14.95
C VAL A 410 -13.28 1.42 -14.86
N ILE A 411 -14.11 1.36 -13.80
CA ILE A 411 -15.04 2.43 -13.40
C ILE A 411 -14.25 3.75 -13.37
N CYS A 412 -14.69 4.75 -14.14
CA CYS A 412 -14.13 6.10 -14.06
C CYS A 412 -14.08 6.53 -12.59
N GLY A 413 -12.98 7.16 -12.16
CA GLY A 413 -12.96 7.82 -10.85
C GLY A 413 -14.21 8.69 -10.71
N ASP A 414 -14.79 8.74 -9.50
CA ASP A 414 -16.03 9.49 -9.23
C ASP A 414 -15.93 10.95 -9.69
N ASP A 415 -14.72 11.51 -9.69
CA ASP A 415 -14.36 12.85 -10.16
C ASP A 415 -14.57 13.04 -11.67
N ILE A 416 -14.26 12.03 -12.48
CA ILE A 416 -14.51 12.03 -13.94
C ILE A 416 -15.96 11.62 -14.23
N ALA A 417 -16.47 10.59 -13.55
CA ALA A 417 -17.81 10.05 -13.80
C ALA A 417 -18.94 11.08 -13.53
N ARG A 418 -18.72 12.02 -12.61
CA ARG A 418 -19.70 13.07 -12.26
C ARG A 418 -19.49 14.37 -13.03
N ASN A 419 -18.61 14.37 -14.03
CA ASN A 419 -18.16 15.56 -14.71
C ASN A 419 -18.26 15.44 -16.23
N PRO A 420 -19.31 16.00 -16.86
CA PRO A 420 -19.51 15.91 -18.31
C PRO A 420 -18.37 16.50 -19.14
N GLU A 421 -17.72 17.57 -18.68
CA GLU A 421 -16.58 18.19 -19.36
C GLU A 421 -15.36 17.25 -19.37
N ALA A 422 -15.06 16.66 -18.22
CA ALA A 422 -13.98 15.68 -18.10
C ALA A 422 -14.25 14.41 -18.92
N GLN A 423 -15.50 13.93 -18.94
CA GLN A 423 -15.90 12.81 -19.80
C GLN A 423 -15.66 13.12 -21.27
N ALA A 424 -16.05 14.31 -21.72
CA ALA A 424 -15.89 14.74 -23.12
C ALA A 424 -14.43 14.89 -23.56
N ALA A 425 -13.50 15.14 -22.63
CA ALA A 425 -12.06 15.22 -22.91
C ALA A 425 -11.31 13.90 -22.69
N SER A 426 -11.89 12.94 -21.97
CA SER A 426 -11.22 11.72 -21.52
C SER A 426 -10.57 10.91 -22.66
N THR A 427 -11.25 10.74 -23.79
CA THR A 427 -10.73 9.99 -24.95
C THR A 427 -9.49 10.65 -25.55
N ASP A 428 -9.49 11.98 -25.69
CA ASP A 428 -8.37 12.71 -26.28
C ASP A 428 -7.18 12.73 -25.33
N VAL A 429 -7.43 12.93 -24.03
CA VAL A 429 -6.38 12.86 -23.00
C VAL A 429 -5.78 11.46 -22.91
N ARG A 430 -6.60 10.41 -23.07
CA ARG A 430 -6.09 9.03 -23.13
C ARG A 430 -5.18 8.80 -24.34
N ALA A 431 -5.56 9.31 -25.52
CA ALA A 431 -4.73 9.19 -26.71
C ALA A 431 -3.38 9.89 -26.51
N ALA A 432 -3.39 11.14 -26.05
CA ALA A 432 -2.18 11.91 -25.77
C ALA A 432 -1.31 11.25 -24.68
N GLY A 433 -1.93 10.69 -23.63
CA GLY A 433 -1.23 9.93 -22.60
C GLY A 433 -0.53 8.68 -23.15
N ARG A 434 -1.15 7.95 -24.09
CA ARG A 434 -0.49 6.82 -24.77
C ARG A 434 0.71 7.24 -25.61
N ASP A 435 0.60 8.36 -26.31
CA ASP A 435 1.70 8.90 -27.11
C ASP A 435 2.86 9.36 -26.21
N ALA A 436 2.55 9.99 -25.07
CA ALA A 436 3.55 10.34 -24.06
C ALA A 436 4.24 9.10 -23.45
N LEU A 437 3.49 8.03 -23.16
CA LEU A 437 4.07 6.75 -22.70
C LEU A 437 4.95 6.11 -23.78
N ALA A 438 4.57 6.19 -25.05
CA ALA A 438 5.38 5.68 -26.15
C ALA A 438 6.70 6.45 -26.28
N GLU A 439 6.67 7.79 -26.13
CA GLU A 439 7.86 8.63 -26.06
C GLU A 439 8.77 8.19 -24.91
N ILE A 440 8.24 8.12 -23.68
CA ILE A 440 9.00 7.70 -22.49
C ILE A 440 9.59 6.30 -22.69
N ARG A 441 8.79 5.34 -23.16
CA ARG A 441 9.23 3.97 -23.46
C ARG A 441 10.39 3.96 -24.44
N SER A 442 10.36 4.77 -25.49
CA SER A 442 11.46 4.83 -26.47
C SER A 442 12.78 5.27 -25.82
N TRP A 443 12.73 6.23 -24.89
CA TRP A 443 13.90 6.66 -24.15
C TRP A 443 14.39 5.60 -23.18
N MET A 444 13.46 4.96 -22.47
CA MET A 444 13.74 3.99 -21.43
C MET A 444 14.11 2.60 -21.96
N ALA A 445 13.92 2.34 -23.25
CA ALA A 445 14.37 1.12 -23.93
C ALA A 445 15.89 1.11 -24.23
N ARG A 446 16.60 2.21 -24.01
CA ARG A 446 18.05 2.27 -24.20
C ARG A 446 18.81 1.41 -23.17
N PRO A 447 20.04 0.96 -23.50
CA PRO A 447 20.89 0.24 -22.54
C PRO A 447 21.10 1.04 -21.25
N TYR A 448 21.25 0.34 -20.13
CA TYR A 448 21.42 0.94 -18.81
C TYR A 448 22.55 1.98 -18.78
N ASP A 449 23.72 1.67 -19.34
CA ASP A 449 24.86 2.59 -19.34
C ASP A 449 24.52 3.94 -20.02
N ALA A 450 23.71 3.91 -21.09
CA ALA A 450 23.25 5.12 -21.76
C ALA A 450 22.23 5.89 -20.91
N LEU A 451 21.33 5.20 -20.22
CA LEU A 451 20.39 5.80 -19.28
C LEU A 451 21.12 6.43 -18.09
N GLN A 452 22.09 5.73 -17.52
CA GLN A 452 22.90 6.22 -16.41
C GLN A 452 23.75 7.42 -16.82
N ALA A 453 24.36 7.39 -18.02
CA ALA A 453 25.13 8.52 -18.54
C ALA A 453 24.23 9.76 -18.74
N GLU A 454 23.04 9.60 -19.32
CA GLU A 454 22.08 10.72 -19.43
C GLU A 454 21.67 11.23 -18.05
N ALA A 455 21.25 10.34 -17.14
CA ALA A 455 20.80 10.73 -15.81
C ALA A 455 21.91 11.50 -15.06
N ARG A 456 23.17 11.06 -15.17
CA ARG A 456 24.34 11.77 -14.61
C ARG A 456 24.59 13.10 -15.29
N SER A 457 24.33 13.24 -16.59
CA SER A 457 24.46 14.54 -17.27
C SER A 457 23.54 15.59 -16.64
N TYR A 458 22.37 15.19 -16.13
CA TYR A 458 21.46 16.09 -15.43
C TYR A 458 21.93 16.49 -14.03
N LEU A 459 22.82 15.73 -13.39
CA LEU A 459 23.43 16.16 -12.12
C LEU A 459 24.32 17.40 -12.29
N GLN A 460 24.73 17.73 -13.52
CA GLN A 460 25.44 18.99 -13.81
C GLN A 460 24.57 20.23 -13.49
N PHE A 461 23.24 20.10 -13.41
CA PHE A 461 22.37 21.21 -12.99
C PHE A 461 22.69 21.71 -11.60
N ARG A 462 23.29 20.86 -10.74
CA ARG A 462 23.61 21.19 -9.36
C ARG A 462 24.25 22.57 -9.19
N THR A 463 25.15 22.99 -10.10
CA THR A 463 25.83 24.30 -10.00
C THR A 463 24.94 25.50 -10.34
N ALA A 464 23.84 25.28 -11.06
CA ALA A 464 22.87 26.31 -11.41
C ALA A 464 21.73 26.44 -10.38
N LEU A 465 21.50 25.41 -9.55
CA LEU A 465 20.44 25.40 -8.55
C LEU A 465 20.84 26.16 -7.28
N LYS A 466 19.85 26.71 -6.59
CA LYS A 466 20.03 27.48 -5.35
C LYS A 466 19.50 26.70 -4.15
N PRO A 467 20.07 26.91 -2.94
CA PRO A 467 19.51 26.34 -1.73
C PRO A 467 18.03 26.69 -1.56
N VAL A 468 17.23 25.68 -1.21
CA VAL A 468 15.84 25.88 -0.81
C VAL A 468 15.87 26.42 0.62
N ALA A 469 15.15 27.51 0.89
CA ALA A 469 15.02 28.02 2.24
C ALA A 469 14.37 26.95 3.14
N ASP A 470 14.98 26.65 4.29
CA ASP A 470 14.39 25.79 5.31
C ASP A 470 13.02 26.38 5.68
N ARG A 471 11.95 25.59 5.50
CA ARG A 471 10.58 25.98 5.83
C ARG A 471 10.25 25.66 7.27
#